data_AF-A0A1H2MJ70-F1
#
_entry.id   AF-A0A1H2MJ70-F1
#
_cell.length_a   1.000
_cell.length_b   1.000
_cell.length_c   1.000
_cell.angle_alpha   90.00
_cell.angle_beta   90.00
_cell.angle_gamma   90.00
#
_symmetry.space_group_name_H-M   'P 1'
#
loop_
_entity.id
_entity.type
_entity.pdbx_description
1 polymer ?
#
loop_
_entity_poly.entity_id
_entity_poly.type
_entity_poly.pdbx_seq_one_letter_code
_entity_poly.pdbx_strand_id
1 'polypeptide(L)'
;MWIDRFTGEQCRHLPALIPPGRYQSVGDGPAFNGHTPVFTGVLVSDGDQRCQLGDEACTFTPSQKSLAAATELLSKVITTIDAEALQAPLMSPLMPASIIDAKSHLQPFEEQLLDVVKQGHLHHISQRPRLDLHYEDEVADIGRARRLAKGALVHLASHSECWQRQTLSGVIPKKVLARFSEDDYGIYENRVFARLLDKIERYLHGRLAELRGLQATLNQALRFYEAENVDYRLREEICRLWGMTFSAEETSNASTLLGKTLNQLEGLYQTITGLQQSGLYLLVSRQAQVTGALHMTNILGHDQHYRHLAILWDQLAKVAQAKRATPAERFRQNQSLASVYSRYAGLVMRRALLPYLNGQDEGVWAGRHILLRQRGLEWQLLCSSPGLSAPEEVLLTIVPWLSDAPAPEVTPQSKERFIAWPAMGQEIDAAYCPEQWIPLSPTDMYCTERFGLLVDQVLCRMALITYAQPLQKIPQKVLEQAKQVAGVQVNSEQNELIVTEALAGEAVTALKEALVASNSTAQASALEGHNQAILALEKCPVCSGRAPLVFQSPLGFKANCLDKKCATRYLRLEQTGRVFEQSIPESTGFTVVGRRAFTIRQMAGA
;
A
#
# COMPACT_ATOMS: atom_id res chain seq x y z
N MET A 1 -0.95 8.86 -27.51
CA MET A 1 -1.77 9.74 -26.66
C MET A 1 -1.87 9.11 -25.30
N TRP A 2 -1.84 9.89 -24.22
CA TRP A 2 -1.83 9.40 -22.85
C TRP A 2 -3.14 9.75 -22.13
N ILE A 3 -3.52 8.95 -21.15
CA ILE A 3 -4.56 9.27 -20.17
C ILE A 3 -3.86 9.52 -18.83
N ASP A 4 -4.12 10.66 -18.22
CA ASP A 4 -3.81 10.89 -16.81
C ASP A 4 -4.89 10.21 -15.96
N ARG A 5 -4.55 9.09 -15.32
CA ARG A 5 -5.51 8.32 -14.52
C ARG A 5 -5.97 9.09 -13.28
N PHE A 6 -5.24 10.09 -12.81
CA PHE A 6 -5.64 10.83 -11.61
C PHE A 6 -6.77 11.83 -11.92
N THR A 7 -6.75 12.43 -13.11
CA THR A 7 -7.78 13.40 -13.53
C THR A 7 -8.84 12.75 -14.43
N GLY A 8 -8.50 11.67 -15.13
CA GLY A 8 -9.33 11.04 -16.16
C GLY A 8 -9.19 11.71 -17.55
N GLU A 9 -8.33 12.72 -17.69
CA GLU A 9 -8.18 13.50 -18.92
C GLU A 9 -7.15 12.88 -19.87
N GLN A 10 -7.34 13.14 -21.17
CA GLN A 10 -6.34 12.81 -22.17
C GLN A 10 -5.29 13.91 -22.26
N CYS A 11 -4.02 13.52 -22.27
CA CYS A 11 -2.89 14.41 -22.47
C CYS A 11 -2.03 13.97 -23.66
N ARG A 12 -1.50 14.96 -24.39
CA ARG A 12 -0.59 14.72 -25.53
C ARG A 12 0.87 14.63 -25.07
N HIS A 13 1.23 15.39 -24.05
CA HIS A 13 2.58 15.48 -23.51
C HIS A 13 2.60 15.04 -22.05
N LEU A 14 3.63 14.27 -21.68
CA LEU A 14 3.89 13.87 -20.31
C LEU A 14 4.71 14.96 -19.60
N PRO A 15 4.56 15.12 -18.27
CA PRO A 15 5.45 16.01 -17.51
C PRO A 15 6.88 15.46 -17.49
N ALA A 16 7.85 16.33 -17.21
CA ALA A 16 9.26 15.94 -17.11
C ALA A 16 9.51 14.90 -15.99
N LEU A 17 8.77 15.01 -14.89
CA LEU A 17 8.79 14.07 -13.77
C LEU A 17 7.47 13.28 -13.72
N ILE A 18 7.58 11.97 -13.90
CA ILE A 18 6.45 11.06 -14.06
C ILE A 18 6.28 10.21 -12.81
N PRO A 19 5.16 10.33 -12.07
CA PRO A 19 4.82 9.36 -11.05
C PRO A 19 4.55 7.99 -11.69
N PRO A 20 5.28 6.92 -11.32
CA PRO A 20 5.05 5.58 -11.84
C PRO A 20 3.59 5.16 -11.62
N GLY A 21 2.94 4.61 -12.64
CA GLY A 21 1.56 4.14 -12.54
C GLY A 21 0.48 5.19 -12.81
N ARG A 22 0.80 6.49 -12.92
CA ARG A 22 -0.20 7.56 -13.11
C ARG A 22 -0.73 7.63 -14.54
N TYR A 23 0.13 7.48 -15.54
CA TYR A 23 -0.25 7.65 -16.94
C TYR A 23 -0.44 6.30 -17.63
N GLN A 24 -1.37 6.24 -18.57
CA GLN A 24 -1.67 5.06 -19.37
C GLN A 24 -1.73 5.40 -20.85
N SER A 25 -1.19 4.54 -21.72
CA SER A 25 -1.29 4.73 -23.17
C SER A 25 -2.68 4.40 -23.69
N VAL A 26 -3.17 5.23 -24.61
CA VAL A 26 -4.37 4.97 -25.41
C VAL A 26 -3.95 4.19 -26.66
N GLY A 27 -4.08 2.86 -26.62
CA GLY A 27 -3.64 1.98 -27.70
C GLY A 27 -2.11 1.85 -27.75
N ASP A 28 -1.58 1.70 -28.96
CA ASP A 28 -0.15 1.52 -29.22
C ASP A 28 0.63 2.81 -28.94
N GLY A 29 1.51 2.74 -27.95
CA GLY A 29 2.41 3.80 -27.53
C GLY A 29 3.80 3.66 -28.14
N PRO A 30 4.68 4.67 -27.91
CA PRO A 30 6.05 4.67 -28.45
C PRO A 30 6.90 3.55 -27.83
N ALA A 31 8.04 3.25 -28.45
CA ALA A 31 9.00 2.29 -27.89
C ALA A 31 9.51 2.75 -26.52
N PHE A 32 9.59 1.85 -25.55
CA PHE A 32 10.07 2.13 -24.19
C PHE A 32 11.45 1.48 -23.95
N ASN A 33 12.45 2.32 -23.65
CA ASN A 33 13.83 1.94 -23.30
C ASN A 33 14.51 0.95 -24.27
N GLY A 34 14.05 0.90 -25.53
CA GLY A 34 14.54 -0.02 -26.57
C GLY A 34 14.20 -1.50 -26.37
N HIS A 35 13.79 -1.92 -25.18
CA HIS A 35 13.42 -3.31 -24.89
C HIS A 35 11.94 -3.61 -25.15
N THR A 36 11.08 -2.59 -25.15
CA THR A 36 9.64 -2.71 -25.43
C THR A 36 9.31 -1.90 -26.70
N PRO A 37 9.19 -2.53 -27.88
CA PRO A 37 9.06 -1.82 -29.16
C PRO A 37 7.73 -1.08 -29.33
N VAL A 38 6.65 -1.63 -28.75
CA VAL A 38 5.31 -1.00 -28.73
C VAL A 38 4.83 -1.01 -27.30
N PHE A 39 4.67 0.18 -26.72
CA PHE A 39 4.22 0.32 -25.34
C PHE A 39 2.69 0.19 -25.25
N THR A 40 2.19 -0.62 -24.32
CA THR A 40 0.75 -0.73 -24.04
C THR A 40 0.50 -0.73 -22.53
N GLY A 41 -0.63 -0.17 -22.11
CA GLY A 41 -1.05 -0.18 -20.70
C GLY A 41 -0.47 0.96 -19.88
N VAL A 42 -0.23 0.69 -18.59
CA VAL A 42 0.18 1.71 -17.60
C VAL A 42 1.68 1.93 -17.62
N LEU A 43 2.10 3.19 -17.50
CA LEU A 43 3.50 3.60 -17.54
C LEU A 43 4.14 3.46 -16.16
N VAL A 44 5.06 2.50 -16.04
CA VAL A 44 5.77 2.15 -14.81
C VAL A 44 7.27 2.05 -15.08
N SER A 45 8.09 2.19 -14.04
CA SER A 45 9.55 2.05 -14.14
C SER A 45 9.95 0.59 -14.42
N ASP A 46 11.07 0.40 -15.14
CA ASP A 46 11.75 -0.89 -15.32
C ASP A 46 12.85 -1.14 -14.27
N GLY A 47 12.87 -0.33 -13.22
CA GLY A 47 13.90 -0.31 -12.19
C GLY A 47 14.93 0.80 -12.37
N ASP A 48 14.92 1.52 -13.49
CA ASP A 48 15.66 2.78 -13.66
C ASP A 48 14.72 3.99 -13.48
N GLN A 49 15.30 5.11 -13.04
CA GLN A 49 14.61 6.40 -12.95
C GLN A 49 14.50 7.06 -14.31
N ARG A 50 15.50 6.87 -15.18
CA ARG A 50 15.46 7.44 -16.53
C ARG A 50 14.69 6.50 -17.46
N CYS A 51 13.88 7.08 -18.32
CA CYS A 51 13.25 6.33 -19.39
C CYS A 51 13.24 7.11 -20.71
N GLN A 52 13.17 6.36 -21.79
CA GLN A 52 13.12 6.83 -23.16
C GLN A 52 11.83 6.31 -23.77
N LEU A 53 10.95 7.23 -24.20
CA LEU A 53 9.68 6.96 -24.84
C LEU A 53 9.77 7.45 -26.30
N GLY A 54 10.11 6.54 -27.21
CA GLY A 54 10.45 6.89 -28.59
C GLY A 54 11.70 7.78 -28.58
N ASP A 55 11.57 9.00 -29.09
CA ASP A 55 12.66 9.99 -29.11
C ASP A 55 12.68 10.92 -27.88
N GLU A 56 11.67 10.84 -27.01
CA GLU A 56 11.57 11.68 -25.81
C GLU A 56 12.22 11.02 -24.59
N ALA A 57 13.10 11.76 -23.90
CA ALA A 57 13.67 11.35 -22.62
C ALA A 57 12.80 11.88 -21.46
N CYS A 58 12.46 11.01 -20.52
CA CYS A 58 11.64 11.34 -19.34
C CYS A 58 12.26 10.76 -18.07
N THR A 59 11.84 11.26 -16.91
CA THR A 59 12.31 10.77 -15.60
C THR A 59 11.15 10.38 -14.71
N PHE A 60 11.23 9.19 -14.10
CA PHE A 60 10.30 8.77 -13.06
C PHE A 60 10.59 9.47 -11.73
N THR A 61 9.54 9.76 -10.97
CA THR A 61 9.66 10.20 -9.58
C THR A 61 10.45 9.17 -8.78
N PRO A 62 11.49 9.57 -8.03
CA PRO A 62 12.30 8.62 -7.26
C PRO A 62 11.48 7.95 -6.16
N SER A 63 11.70 6.64 -6.00
CA SER A 63 11.13 5.88 -4.90
C SER A 63 11.73 6.26 -3.56
N GLN A 64 10.93 6.16 -2.50
CA GLN A 64 11.41 6.35 -1.14
C GLN A 64 12.13 5.08 -0.67
N LYS A 65 13.46 5.13 -0.57
CA LYS A 65 14.29 3.97 -0.18
C LYS A 65 13.89 3.33 1.15
N SER A 66 13.36 4.12 2.09
CA SER A 66 12.84 3.65 3.38
C SER A 66 11.62 2.72 3.23
N LEU A 67 10.86 2.82 2.14
CA LEU A 67 9.64 2.06 1.90
C LEU A 67 9.86 0.79 1.05
N ALA A 68 11.10 0.52 0.61
CA ALA A 68 11.38 -0.60 -0.29
C ALA A 68 10.94 -1.96 0.29
N ALA A 69 11.20 -2.20 1.58
CA ALA A 69 10.81 -3.44 2.26
C ALA A 69 9.28 -3.58 2.37
N ALA A 70 8.59 -2.49 2.72
CA ALA A 70 7.13 -2.46 2.80
C ALA A 70 6.48 -2.71 1.43
N THR A 71 7.05 -2.14 0.36
CA THR A 71 6.58 -2.30 -1.02
C THR A 71 6.75 -3.75 -1.50
N GLU A 72 7.87 -4.39 -1.17
CA GLU A 72 8.10 -5.81 -1.49
C GLU A 72 7.11 -6.72 -0.75
N LEU A 73 6.87 -6.46 0.54
CA LEU A 73 5.88 -7.20 1.34
C LEU A 73 4.47 -7.02 0.75
N LEU A 74 4.06 -5.78 0.50
CA LEU A 74 2.77 -5.46 -0.08
C LEU A 74 2.57 -6.17 -1.42
N SER A 75 3.56 -6.12 -2.31
CA SER A 75 3.53 -6.78 -3.62
C SER A 75 3.31 -8.28 -3.50
N LYS A 76 3.97 -8.94 -2.54
CA LYS A 76 3.77 -10.37 -2.25
C LYS A 76 2.36 -10.64 -1.73
N VAL A 77 1.91 -9.87 -0.74
CA VAL A 77 0.58 -10.02 -0.12
C VAL A 77 -0.54 -9.89 -1.15
N ILE A 78 -0.53 -8.83 -1.97
CA ILE A 78 -1.59 -8.62 -2.96
C ILE A 78 -1.58 -9.69 -4.06
N THR A 79 -0.41 -10.22 -4.41
CA THR A 79 -0.31 -11.32 -5.39
C THR A 79 -0.89 -12.62 -4.81
N THR A 80 -0.66 -12.89 -3.52
CA THR A 80 -1.27 -14.03 -2.83
C THR A 80 -2.78 -13.89 -2.73
N ILE A 81 -3.28 -12.71 -2.33
CA ILE A 81 -4.72 -12.42 -2.29
C ILE A 81 -5.34 -12.59 -3.68
N ASP A 82 -4.70 -12.09 -4.73
CA ASP A 82 -5.22 -12.21 -6.10
C ASP A 82 -5.32 -13.66 -6.56
N ALA A 83 -4.33 -14.50 -6.23
CA ALA A 83 -4.36 -15.92 -6.54
C ALA A 83 -5.48 -16.67 -5.78
N GLU A 84 -5.70 -16.34 -4.51
CA GLU A 84 -6.76 -16.94 -3.68
C GLU A 84 -8.17 -16.43 -4.08
N ALA A 85 -8.29 -15.17 -4.51
CA ALA A 85 -9.55 -14.53 -4.87
C ALA A 85 -10.20 -15.16 -6.12
N LEU A 86 -9.38 -15.78 -6.98
CA LEU A 86 -9.87 -16.57 -8.13
C LEU A 86 -10.73 -17.77 -7.69
N GLN A 87 -10.52 -18.29 -6.48
CA GLN A 87 -11.26 -19.43 -5.93
C GLN A 87 -12.41 -18.98 -5.03
N ALA A 88 -12.26 -17.85 -4.34
CA ALA A 88 -13.23 -17.28 -3.42
C ALA A 88 -13.40 -15.76 -3.63
N PRO A 89 -14.39 -15.32 -4.42
CA PRO A 89 -14.51 -13.91 -4.86
C PRO A 89 -14.85 -12.92 -3.72
N LEU A 90 -15.24 -13.42 -2.54
CA LEU A 90 -15.45 -12.64 -1.32
C LEU A 90 -14.52 -13.16 -0.21
N MET A 91 -13.25 -13.43 -0.51
CA MET A 91 -12.24 -13.72 0.52
C MET A 91 -11.87 -12.47 1.33
N SER A 92 -11.13 -12.64 2.42
CA SER A 92 -10.68 -11.50 3.22
C SER A 92 -9.72 -10.60 2.41
N PRO A 93 -9.89 -9.27 2.44
CA PRO A 93 -8.93 -8.35 1.84
C PRO A 93 -7.73 -8.03 2.77
N LEU A 94 -7.69 -8.62 3.97
CA LEU A 94 -6.63 -8.43 4.95
C LEU A 94 -5.46 -9.39 4.69
N MET A 95 -4.37 -9.21 5.44
CA MET A 95 -3.14 -10.00 5.31
C MET A 95 -3.39 -11.53 5.44
N PRO A 96 -3.02 -12.35 4.42
CA PRO A 96 -3.19 -13.81 4.47
C PRO A 96 -2.29 -14.49 5.50
N ALA A 97 -2.79 -15.60 6.07
CA ALA A 97 -2.03 -16.39 7.04
C ALA A 97 -0.76 -17.02 6.46
N SER A 98 -0.83 -17.50 5.22
CA SER A 98 0.31 -18.07 4.50
C SER A 98 1.53 -17.13 4.47
N ILE A 99 1.31 -15.81 4.38
CA ILE A 99 2.38 -14.82 4.38
C ILE A 99 2.95 -14.61 5.78
N ILE A 100 2.10 -14.48 6.80
CA ILE A 100 2.53 -14.27 8.18
C ILE A 100 3.31 -15.50 8.66
N ASP A 101 2.82 -16.70 8.41
CA ASP A 101 3.48 -17.95 8.80
C ASP A 101 4.85 -18.08 8.12
N ALA A 102 4.90 -17.96 6.79
CA ALA A 102 6.15 -18.06 6.03
C ALA A 102 7.20 -17.03 6.47
N LYS A 103 6.77 -15.87 6.97
CA LYS A 103 7.66 -14.79 7.43
C LYS A 103 8.04 -14.86 8.89
N SER A 104 7.24 -15.52 9.74
CA SER A 104 7.47 -15.60 11.19
C SER A 104 8.66 -16.48 11.56
N HIS A 105 9.09 -17.38 10.68
CA HIS A 105 10.25 -18.24 10.88
C HIS A 105 11.57 -17.59 10.44
N LEU A 106 12.67 -18.04 11.05
CA LEU A 106 14.01 -17.73 10.59
C LEU A 106 14.20 -18.29 9.18
N GLN A 107 14.86 -17.52 8.33
CA GLN A 107 15.27 -17.96 7.01
C GLN A 107 16.56 -18.79 7.11
N PRO A 108 16.85 -19.69 6.14
CA PRO A 108 18.04 -20.56 6.21
C PRO A 108 19.37 -19.82 6.41
N PHE A 109 19.50 -18.63 5.81
CA PHE A 109 20.66 -17.75 6.03
C PHE A 109 20.75 -17.23 7.47
N GLU A 110 19.61 -16.89 8.08
CA GLU A 110 19.53 -16.37 9.45
C GLU A 110 19.86 -17.45 10.48
N GLU A 111 19.38 -18.67 10.27
CA GLU A 111 19.74 -19.84 11.08
C GLU A 111 21.24 -20.12 11.03
N GLN A 112 21.83 -20.12 9.83
CA GLN A 112 23.26 -20.32 9.64
C GLN A 112 24.07 -19.19 10.29
N LEU A 113 23.63 -17.93 10.15
CA LEU A 113 24.28 -16.79 10.78
C LEU A 113 24.22 -16.90 12.31
N LEU A 114 23.08 -17.31 12.86
CA LEU A 114 22.90 -17.52 14.29
C LEU A 114 23.86 -18.56 14.83
N ASP A 115 24.01 -19.68 14.13
CA ASP A 115 24.96 -20.74 14.50
C ASP A 115 26.41 -20.24 14.46
N VAL A 116 26.82 -19.59 13.37
CA VAL A 116 28.19 -19.07 13.19
C VAL A 116 28.55 -18.03 14.26
N VAL A 117 27.59 -17.17 14.62
CA VAL A 117 27.77 -16.16 15.67
C VAL A 117 27.88 -16.81 17.05
N LYS A 118 26.99 -17.77 17.36
CA LYS A 118 27.01 -18.50 18.65
C LYS A 118 28.30 -19.28 18.87
N GLN A 119 28.85 -19.88 17.81
CA GLN A 119 30.12 -20.58 17.85
C GLN A 119 31.35 -19.64 17.91
N GLY A 120 31.13 -18.32 17.83
CA GLY A 120 32.19 -17.33 18.02
C GLY A 120 33.15 -17.17 16.84
N HIS A 121 32.85 -17.73 15.66
CA HIS A 121 33.78 -17.67 14.52
C HIS A 121 34.06 -16.24 14.06
N LEU A 122 33.04 -15.38 13.98
CA LEU A 122 33.22 -13.99 13.56
C LEU A 122 34.00 -13.16 14.60
N HIS A 123 33.79 -13.44 15.90
CA HIS A 123 34.55 -12.81 16.98
C HIS A 123 36.03 -13.21 16.92
N HIS A 124 36.32 -14.49 16.66
CA HIS A 124 37.68 -14.97 16.52
C HIS A 124 38.39 -14.27 15.35
N ILE A 125 37.74 -14.17 14.18
CA ILE A 125 38.32 -13.49 13.01
C ILE A 125 38.57 -12.00 13.31
N SER A 126 37.64 -11.33 14.01
CA SER A 126 37.80 -9.92 14.36
C SER A 126 38.96 -9.67 15.33
N GLN A 127 39.13 -10.52 16.34
CA GLN A 127 40.16 -10.35 17.38
C GLN A 127 41.52 -10.92 16.99
N ARG A 128 41.54 -11.99 16.20
CA ARG A 128 42.73 -12.72 15.76
C ARG A 128 42.66 -12.97 14.25
N PRO A 129 42.77 -11.91 13.44
CA PRO A 129 42.74 -12.03 12.00
C PRO A 129 43.99 -12.76 11.48
N ARG A 130 43.90 -13.32 10.26
CA ARG A 130 45.08 -13.80 9.56
C ARG A 130 45.84 -12.58 9.05
N LEU A 131 47.16 -12.59 9.24
CA LEU A 131 48.08 -11.54 8.85
C LEU A 131 48.98 -12.08 7.76
N ASP A 132 49.25 -11.25 6.75
CA ASP A 132 50.38 -11.46 5.86
C ASP A 132 51.45 -10.40 6.15
N LEU A 133 52.68 -10.63 5.72
CA LEU A 133 53.81 -9.72 5.94
C LEU A 133 54.07 -8.94 4.64
N HIS A 134 53.80 -7.64 4.67
CA HIS A 134 54.24 -6.74 3.62
C HIS A 134 55.66 -6.25 3.90
N TYR A 135 56.48 -6.14 2.86
CA TYR A 135 57.85 -5.68 2.99
C TYR A 135 58.05 -4.43 2.15
N GLU A 136 58.41 -3.33 2.82
CA GLU A 136 58.74 -2.07 2.17
C GLU A 136 60.22 -1.72 2.39
N ASP A 137 60.85 -1.25 1.33
CA ASP A 137 62.24 -0.78 1.36
C ASP A 137 62.22 0.75 1.47
N GLU A 138 62.69 1.30 2.61
CA GLU A 138 62.73 2.75 2.88
C GLU A 138 64.14 3.17 3.32
N VAL A 139 64.55 4.39 2.94
CA VAL A 139 65.82 4.99 3.40
C VAL A 139 65.63 5.55 4.81
N ALA A 140 66.12 4.81 5.81
CA ALA A 140 66.01 5.17 7.23
C ALA A 140 67.39 5.42 7.86
N ASP A 141 67.41 6.10 9.02
CA ASP A 141 68.64 6.27 9.78
C ASP A 141 69.22 4.90 10.19
N ILE A 142 70.55 4.79 10.16
CA ILE A 142 71.26 3.51 10.38
C ILE A 142 70.87 2.83 11.71
N GLY A 143 70.56 3.60 12.76
CA GLY A 143 70.12 3.08 14.05
C GLY A 143 68.72 2.45 14.06
N ARG A 144 67.85 2.82 13.10
CA ARG A 144 66.50 2.25 12.93
C ARG A 144 66.51 1.03 12.01
N ALA A 145 67.52 0.89 11.17
CA ALA A 145 67.65 -0.20 10.20
C ALA A 145 68.00 -1.55 10.88
N ARG A 146 67.06 -2.49 10.92
CA ARG A 146 67.30 -3.86 11.42
C ARG A 146 67.73 -4.85 10.33
N ARG A 147 67.26 -4.67 9.10
CA ARG A 147 67.59 -5.48 7.93
C ARG A 147 67.82 -4.57 6.72
N LEU A 148 68.84 -4.88 5.93
CA LEU A 148 69.15 -4.14 4.71
C LEU A 148 68.30 -4.62 3.54
N ALA A 149 67.83 -3.67 2.73
CA ALA A 149 67.12 -3.95 1.49
C ALA A 149 68.03 -4.57 0.43
N LYS A 150 67.44 -5.24 -0.57
CA LYS A 150 68.20 -5.78 -1.70
C LYS A 150 68.69 -4.60 -2.55
N GLY A 151 70.00 -4.38 -2.59
CA GLY A 151 70.60 -3.23 -3.28
C GLY A 151 70.93 -2.04 -2.37
N ALA A 152 70.81 -2.18 -1.05
CA ALA A 152 71.15 -1.12 -0.10
C ALA A 152 72.56 -0.54 -0.28
N LEU A 153 73.54 -1.39 -0.60
CA LEU A 153 74.93 -0.94 -0.86
C LEU A 153 75.05 -0.13 -2.16
N VAL A 154 74.28 -0.48 -3.19
CA VAL A 154 74.27 0.23 -4.48
C VAL A 154 73.61 1.60 -4.29
N HIS A 155 72.47 1.65 -3.61
CA HIS A 155 71.80 2.90 -3.26
C HIS A 155 72.69 3.79 -2.38
N LEU A 156 73.41 3.21 -1.41
CA LEU A 156 74.33 3.98 -0.58
C LEU A 156 75.50 4.54 -1.40
N ALA A 157 76.01 3.79 -2.37
CA ALA A 157 77.09 4.27 -3.25
C ALA A 157 76.65 5.38 -4.21
N SER A 158 75.39 5.36 -4.67
CA SER A 158 74.84 6.36 -5.59
C SER A 158 74.34 7.63 -4.91
N HIS A 159 74.08 7.61 -3.60
CA HIS A 159 73.49 8.71 -2.84
C HIS A 159 74.42 9.20 -1.73
N SER A 160 75.34 10.11 -2.09
CA SER A 160 76.32 10.70 -1.16
C SER A 160 75.71 11.48 0.01
N GLU A 161 74.48 11.96 -0.15
CA GLU A 161 73.65 12.60 0.88
C GLU A 161 73.28 11.65 2.03
N CYS A 162 73.37 10.34 1.82
CA CYS A 162 73.14 9.34 2.85
C CYS A 162 74.37 9.08 3.73
N TRP A 163 75.51 9.71 3.44
CA TRP A 163 76.77 9.50 4.17
C TRP A 163 76.87 10.39 5.41
N GLN A 164 77.41 9.85 6.49
CA GLN A 164 77.78 10.64 7.67
C GLN A 164 79.20 11.18 7.53
N ARG A 165 80.13 10.35 7.06
CA ARG A 165 81.52 10.71 6.76
C ARG A 165 82.13 9.73 5.77
N GLN A 166 83.02 10.23 4.92
CA GLN A 166 83.84 9.41 4.03
C GLN A 166 85.21 9.19 4.67
N THR A 167 85.72 7.97 4.64
CA THR A 167 87.06 7.59 5.12
C THR A 167 87.87 7.00 3.96
N LEU A 168 89.20 6.91 4.13
CA LEU A 168 90.10 6.36 3.09
C LEU A 168 89.78 4.89 2.74
N SER A 169 89.05 4.18 3.60
CA SER A 169 88.68 2.77 3.43
C SER A 169 87.21 2.55 3.05
N GLY A 170 86.39 3.60 2.95
CA GLY A 170 84.98 3.47 2.62
C GLY A 170 84.09 4.61 3.11
N VAL A 171 82.79 4.39 3.14
CA VAL A 171 81.79 5.37 3.58
C VAL A 171 81.03 4.89 4.79
N ILE A 172 80.90 5.78 5.78
CA ILE A 172 80.12 5.50 6.99
C ILE A 172 78.73 6.11 6.77
N PRO A 173 77.68 5.28 6.65
CA PRO A 173 76.34 5.77 6.34
C PRO A 173 75.70 6.47 7.54
N LYS A 174 74.99 7.56 7.27
CA LYS A 174 74.02 8.18 8.18
C LYS A 174 72.65 7.53 8.03
N LYS A 175 72.24 7.31 6.77
CA LYS A 175 71.00 6.66 6.36
C LYS A 175 71.29 5.49 5.41
N VAL A 176 70.49 4.44 5.47
CA VAL A 176 70.61 3.28 4.59
C VAL A 176 69.24 2.80 4.15
N LEU A 177 69.14 2.30 2.92
CA LEU A 177 67.95 1.62 2.42
C LEU A 177 67.74 0.32 3.23
N ALA A 178 66.74 0.33 4.07
CA ALA A 178 66.41 -0.74 5.00
C ALA A 178 65.06 -1.35 4.64
N ARG A 179 64.92 -2.64 4.90
CA ARG A 179 63.68 -3.39 4.67
C ARG A 179 62.90 -3.47 5.97
N PHE A 180 61.71 -2.87 5.99
CA PHE A 180 60.77 -2.96 7.09
C PHE A 180 59.72 -4.03 6.77
N SER A 181 59.30 -4.75 7.81
CA SER A 181 58.18 -5.69 7.73
C SER A 181 56.99 -5.06 8.43
N GLU A 182 55.91 -4.85 7.71
CA GLU A 182 54.64 -4.34 8.24
C GLU A 182 53.57 -5.41 8.15
N ASP A 183 52.68 -5.46 9.14
CA ASP A 183 51.56 -6.39 9.17
C ASP A 183 50.50 -5.94 8.18
N ASP A 184 50.22 -6.75 7.16
CA ASP A 184 49.17 -6.49 6.18
C ASP A 184 47.84 -7.12 6.62
N TYR A 185 46.94 -6.26 7.11
CA TYR A 185 45.56 -6.62 7.44
C TYR A 185 44.65 -6.63 6.20
N GLY A 186 45.11 -6.10 5.07
CA GLY A 186 44.37 -5.90 3.82
C GLY A 186 44.25 -7.12 2.92
N ILE A 187 44.62 -8.31 3.39
CA ILE A 187 44.48 -9.55 2.62
C ILE A 187 43.03 -9.75 2.15
N TYR A 188 42.89 -10.48 1.05
CA TYR A 188 41.60 -10.68 0.40
C TYR A 188 40.52 -11.21 1.35
N GLU A 189 40.86 -12.16 2.22
CA GLU A 189 39.94 -12.80 3.16
C GLU A 189 39.44 -11.84 4.24
N ASN A 190 40.32 -10.95 4.73
CA ASN A 190 39.95 -9.93 5.70
C ASN A 190 39.05 -8.87 5.07
N ARG A 191 39.27 -8.54 3.79
CA ARG A 191 38.35 -7.71 3.00
C ARG A 191 37.00 -8.38 2.83
N VAL A 192 36.99 -9.69 2.53
CA VAL A 192 35.75 -10.49 2.45
C VAL A 192 35.00 -10.44 3.78
N PHE A 193 35.68 -10.64 4.91
CA PHE A 193 35.08 -10.51 6.24
C PHE A 193 34.40 -9.14 6.44
N ALA A 194 35.14 -8.05 6.24
CA ALA A 194 34.62 -6.71 6.47
C ALA A 194 33.42 -6.38 5.55
N ARG A 195 33.51 -6.71 4.26
CA ARG A 195 32.43 -6.50 3.28
C ARG A 195 31.23 -7.43 3.50
N LEU A 196 31.46 -8.62 4.05
CA LEU A 196 30.38 -9.52 4.43
C LEU A 196 29.58 -8.90 5.58
N LEU A 197 30.23 -8.39 6.63
CA LEU A 197 29.53 -7.70 7.73
C LEU A 197 28.63 -6.56 7.22
N ASP A 198 29.12 -5.74 6.28
CA ASP A 198 28.33 -4.66 5.66
C ASP A 198 27.12 -5.17 4.86
N LYS A 199 27.19 -6.38 4.30
CA LYS A 199 26.05 -6.99 3.59
C LYS A 199 25.05 -7.61 4.57
N ILE A 200 25.55 -8.26 5.62
CA ILE A 200 24.74 -8.88 6.67
C ILE A 200 23.95 -7.80 7.41
N GLU A 201 24.61 -6.71 7.83
CA GLU A 201 23.97 -5.58 8.52
C GLU A 201 22.80 -5.03 7.70
N ARG A 202 23.02 -4.72 6.42
CA ARG A 202 21.97 -4.23 5.52
C ARG A 202 20.81 -5.21 5.36
N TYR A 203 21.10 -6.51 5.26
CA TYR A 203 20.07 -7.54 5.21
C TYR A 203 19.24 -7.57 6.49
N LEU A 204 19.90 -7.64 7.66
CA LEU A 204 19.25 -7.71 8.97
C LEU A 204 18.42 -6.46 9.23
N HIS A 205 18.91 -5.28 8.87
CA HIS A 205 18.17 -4.03 9.00
C HIS A 205 16.84 -4.07 8.24
N GLY A 206 16.87 -4.48 6.95
CA GLY A 206 15.67 -4.61 6.13
C GLY A 206 14.72 -5.69 6.65
N ARG A 207 15.26 -6.83 7.09
CA ARG A 207 14.48 -7.94 7.66
C ARG A 207 13.77 -7.54 8.96
N LEU A 208 14.46 -6.85 9.87
CA LEU A 208 13.89 -6.35 11.12
C LEU A 208 12.76 -5.35 10.87
N ALA A 209 12.94 -4.43 9.91
CA ALA A 209 11.89 -3.48 9.54
C ALA A 209 10.62 -4.21 9.02
N GLU A 210 10.79 -5.23 8.17
CA GLU A 210 9.70 -6.06 7.67
C GLU A 210 8.95 -6.77 8.81
N LEU A 211 9.67 -7.47 9.68
CA LEU A 211 9.05 -8.23 10.78
C LEU A 211 8.36 -7.34 11.81
N ARG A 212 8.90 -6.14 12.09
CA ARG A 212 8.23 -5.16 12.97
C ARG A 212 6.91 -4.67 12.39
N GLY A 213 6.82 -4.49 11.07
CA GLY A 213 5.56 -4.14 10.40
C GLY A 213 4.50 -5.25 10.52
N LEU A 214 4.91 -6.51 10.36
CA LEU A 214 4.05 -7.68 10.58
C LEU A 214 3.58 -7.76 12.04
N GLN A 215 4.50 -7.57 12.99
CA GLN A 215 4.18 -7.58 14.42
C GLN A 215 3.18 -6.48 14.79
N ALA A 216 3.31 -5.28 14.21
CA ALA A 216 2.36 -4.19 14.40
C ALA A 216 0.95 -4.57 13.90
N THR A 217 0.86 -5.24 12.74
CA THR A 217 -0.41 -5.71 12.16
C THR A 217 -1.07 -6.75 13.07
N LEU A 218 -0.31 -7.74 13.57
CA LEU A 218 -0.80 -8.75 14.52
C LEU A 218 -1.27 -8.12 15.84
N ASN A 219 -0.48 -7.18 16.38
CA ASN A 219 -0.85 -6.47 17.60
C ASN A 219 -2.12 -5.64 17.42
N GLN A 220 -2.34 -5.06 16.24
CA GLN A 220 -3.58 -4.34 15.92
C GLN A 220 -4.78 -5.30 15.93
N ALA A 221 -4.66 -6.47 15.31
CA ALA A 221 -5.71 -7.50 15.33
C ALA A 221 -6.01 -7.97 16.76
N LEU A 222 -4.99 -8.22 17.58
CA LEU A 222 -5.16 -8.61 18.99
C LEU A 222 -5.93 -7.55 19.80
N ARG A 223 -5.61 -6.26 19.60
CA ARG A 223 -6.33 -5.16 20.25
C ARG A 223 -7.83 -5.15 19.90
N PHE A 224 -8.23 -5.55 18.70
CA PHE A 224 -9.65 -5.63 18.34
C PHE A 224 -10.39 -6.74 19.07
N TYR A 225 -9.76 -7.87 19.35
CA TYR A 225 -10.38 -8.94 20.14
C TYR A 225 -10.68 -8.48 21.58
N GLU A 226 -9.87 -7.57 22.13
CA GLU A 226 -9.98 -7.07 23.50
C GLU A 226 -10.68 -5.71 23.61
N ALA A 227 -11.03 -5.07 22.48
CA ALA A 227 -11.58 -3.72 22.48
C ALA A 227 -13.00 -3.67 23.07
N GLU A 228 -13.16 -2.92 24.16
CA GLU A 228 -14.46 -2.63 24.79
C GLU A 228 -15.03 -1.27 24.37
N ASN A 229 -14.17 -0.36 23.90
CA ASN A 229 -14.50 1.01 23.52
C ASN A 229 -14.84 1.18 22.03
N VAL A 230 -14.96 0.08 21.29
CA VAL A 230 -15.35 0.04 19.87
C VAL A 230 -16.75 -0.56 19.78
N ASP A 231 -17.60 -0.04 18.89
CA ASP A 231 -18.92 -0.60 18.66
C ASP A 231 -18.80 -2.07 18.28
N TYR A 232 -19.60 -2.92 18.94
CA TYR A 232 -19.50 -4.36 18.80
C TYR A 232 -19.69 -4.82 17.35
N ARG A 233 -20.48 -4.11 16.53
CA ARG A 233 -20.73 -4.45 15.11
C ARG A 233 -19.52 -4.16 14.23
N LEU A 234 -18.76 -3.11 14.55
CA LEU A 234 -17.49 -2.82 13.88
C LEU A 234 -16.45 -3.86 14.27
N ARG A 235 -16.33 -4.13 15.59
CA ARG A 235 -15.42 -5.14 16.13
C ARG A 235 -15.69 -6.52 15.52
N GLU A 236 -16.95 -6.97 15.52
CA GLU A 236 -17.34 -8.26 14.93
C GLU A 236 -17.03 -8.33 13.44
N GLU A 237 -17.26 -7.27 12.66
CA GLU A 237 -16.97 -7.28 11.23
C GLU A 237 -15.46 -7.36 10.95
N ILE A 238 -14.63 -6.58 11.66
CA ILE A 238 -13.17 -6.64 11.53
C ILE A 238 -12.65 -8.01 11.97
N CYS A 239 -13.09 -8.50 13.13
CA CYS A 239 -12.71 -9.83 13.63
C CYS A 239 -13.20 -10.94 12.72
N ARG A 240 -14.34 -10.79 12.03
CA ARG A 240 -14.82 -11.74 11.03
C ARG A 240 -13.93 -11.74 9.79
N LEU A 241 -13.58 -10.57 9.27
CA LEU A 241 -12.67 -10.46 8.11
C LEU A 241 -11.28 -10.99 8.43
N TRP A 242 -10.74 -10.66 9.60
CA TRP A 242 -9.47 -11.20 10.08
C TRP A 242 -9.59 -12.70 10.40
N GLY A 243 -10.71 -13.12 10.98
CA GLY A 243 -11.06 -14.52 11.30
C GLY A 243 -11.08 -15.45 10.10
N MET A 244 -11.40 -14.93 8.91
CA MET A 244 -11.30 -15.68 7.65
C MET A 244 -9.85 -16.01 7.27
N THR A 245 -8.87 -15.31 7.85
CA THR A 245 -7.43 -15.57 7.68
C THR A 245 -6.81 -16.23 8.91
N PHE A 246 -7.14 -15.76 10.12
CA PHE A 246 -6.57 -16.17 11.39
C PHE A 246 -7.62 -16.20 12.49
N SER A 247 -7.72 -17.29 13.23
CA SER A 247 -8.39 -17.30 14.53
C SER A 247 -7.62 -16.46 15.57
N ALA A 248 -8.29 -16.12 16.67
CA ALA A 248 -7.66 -15.39 17.77
C ALA A 248 -6.45 -16.14 18.36
N GLU A 249 -6.55 -17.46 18.50
CA GLU A 249 -5.47 -18.31 18.99
C GLU A 249 -4.27 -18.33 18.02
N GLU A 250 -4.52 -18.54 16.73
CA GLU A 250 -3.47 -18.53 15.72
C GLU A 250 -2.79 -17.15 15.62
N THR A 251 -3.55 -16.05 15.74
CA THR A 251 -2.99 -14.68 15.79
C THR A 251 -2.02 -14.52 16.97
N SER A 252 -2.39 -15.02 18.15
CA SER A 252 -1.56 -14.97 19.37
C SER A 252 -0.29 -15.83 19.24
N ASN A 253 -0.44 -17.03 18.68
CA ASN A 253 0.68 -17.95 18.43
C ASN A 253 1.67 -17.37 17.42
N ALA A 254 1.18 -16.82 16.31
CA ALA A 254 2.00 -16.15 15.30
C ALA A 254 2.72 -14.92 15.88
N SER A 255 2.03 -14.11 16.68
CA SER A 255 2.60 -12.95 17.38
C SER A 255 3.73 -13.37 18.33
N THR A 256 3.53 -14.45 19.09
CA THR A 256 4.55 -14.98 20.01
C THR A 256 5.77 -15.53 19.27
N LEU A 257 5.55 -16.28 18.18
CA LEU A 257 6.62 -16.81 17.35
C LEU A 257 7.44 -15.69 16.69
N LEU A 258 6.75 -14.71 16.10
CA LEU A 258 7.37 -13.55 15.47
C LEU A 258 8.18 -12.73 16.47
N GLY A 259 7.67 -12.53 17.69
CA GLY A 259 8.41 -11.89 18.78
C GLY A 259 9.71 -12.61 19.15
N LYS A 260 9.71 -13.96 19.17
CA LYS A 260 10.93 -14.76 19.39
C LYS A 260 11.93 -14.56 18.26
N THR A 261 11.48 -14.61 17.01
CA THR A 261 12.33 -14.41 15.83
C THR A 261 12.92 -13.00 15.80
N LEU A 262 12.11 -11.98 16.11
CA LEU A 262 12.57 -10.59 16.23
C LEU A 262 13.69 -10.46 17.26
N ASN A 263 13.51 -10.99 18.47
CA ASN A 263 14.53 -10.94 19.52
C ASN A 263 15.84 -11.60 19.09
N GLN A 264 15.78 -12.73 18.39
CA GLN A 264 16.97 -13.42 17.88
C GLN A 264 17.70 -12.58 16.82
N LEU A 265 16.97 -11.98 15.87
CA LEU A 265 17.54 -11.15 14.81
C LEU A 265 18.09 -9.82 15.36
N GLU A 266 17.45 -9.23 16.37
CA GLU A 266 17.96 -8.02 17.04
C GLU A 266 19.29 -8.31 17.75
N GLY A 267 19.40 -9.47 18.42
CA GLY A 267 20.66 -9.92 19.01
C GLY A 267 21.77 -10.13 17.97
N LEU A 268 21.45 -10.70 16.80
CA LEU A 268 22.40 -10.81 15.69
C LEU A 268 22.81 -9.45 15.16
N TYR A 269 21.86 -8.53 14.96
CA TYR A 269 22.13 -7.18 14.48
C TYR A 269 23.07 -6.42 15.43
N GLN A 270 22.84 -6.50 16.75
CA GLN A 270 23.73 -5.91 17.76
C GLN A 270 25.13 -6.53 17.71
N THR A 271 25.22 -7.85 17.53
CA THR A 271 26.52 -8.53 17.45
C THR A 271 27.30 -8.11 16.21
N ILE A 272 26.64 -8.05 15.04
CA ILE A 272 27.27 -7.64 13.78
C ILE A 272 27.72 -6.18 13.83
N THR A 273 26.89 -5.28 14.36
CA THR A 273 27.26 -3.87 14.52
C THR A 273 28.39 -3.69 15.53
N GLY A 274 28.45 -4.48 16.61
CA GLY A 274 29.59 -4.52 17.52
C GLY A 274 30.90 -4.97 16.86
N LEU A 275 30.85 -5.95 15.96
CA LEU A 275 32.00 -6.40 15.18
C LEU A 275 32.48 -5.33 14.17
N GLN A 276 31.58 -4.48 13.67
CA GLN A 276 31.95 -3.35 12.80
C GLN A 276 32.60 -2.19 13.58
N GLN A 277 32.44 -2.14 14.90
CA GLN A 277 33.00 -1.09 15.76
C GLN A 277 34.34 -1.48 16.39
N SER A 278 34.88 -2.67 16.08
CA SER A 278 36.07 -3.20 16.76
C SER A 278 36.91 -4.14 15.88
N GLY A 279 38.13 -4.43 16.33
CA GLY A 279 39.01 -5.45 15.75
C GLY A 279 39.34 -5.23 14.28
N LEU A 280 39.43 -6.32 13.52
CA LEU A 280 39.85 -6.34 12.12
C LEU A 280 39.08 -5.35 11.23
N TYR A 281 37.79 -5.12 11.48
CA TYR A 281 36.97 -4.27 10.62
C TYR A 281 37.52 -2.85 10.51
N LEU A 282 38.03 -2.29 11.62
CA LEU A 282 38.59 -0.94 11.64
C LEU A 282 39.92 -0.82 10.90
N LEU A 283 40.63 -1.94 10.73
CA LEU A 283 41.95 -2.00 10.10
C LEU A 283 41.86 -2.18 8.57
N VAL A 284 40.73 -2.64 8.05
CA VAL A 284 40.52 -2.82 6.61
C VAL A 284 39.99 -1.54 5.98
N SER A 285 40.61 -1.10 4.88
CA SER A 285 40.17 0.07 4.13
C SER A 285 38.73 -0.05 3.63
N ARG A 286 37.93 1.00 3.85
CA ARG A 286 36.55 1.07 3.36
C ARG A 286 36.45 1.08 1.82
N GLN A 287 37.52 1.42 1.11
CA GLN A 287 37.54 1.43 -0.35
C GLN A 287 37.80 0.03 -0.94
N ALA A 288 38.22 -0.93 -0.10
CA ALA A 288 38.58 -2.28 -0.51
C ALA A 288 37.34 -3.14 -0.80
N GLN A 289 36.65 -2.85 -1.91
CA GLN A 289 35.45 -3.58 -2.32
C GLN A 289 35.80 -4.98 -2.86
N VAL A 290 34.89 -5.93 -2.66
CA VAL A 290 34.94 -7.27 -3.27
C VAL A 290 33.83 -7.32 -4.30
N THR A 291 34.20 -7.27 -5.57
CA THR A 291 33.27 -7.26 -6.71
C THR A 291 33.18 -8.64 -7.36
N GLY A 292 32.02 -8.99 -7.88
CA GLY A 292 31.81 -10.27 -8.58
C GLY A 292 31.56 -11.47 -7.66
N ALA A 293 31.84 -12.66 -8.20
CA ALA A 293 31.75 -13.92 -7.47
C ALA A 293 32.94 -14.06 -6.50
N LEU A 294 32.70 -14.68 -5.35
CA LEU A 294 33.74 -14.90 -4.36
C LEU A 294 34.81 -15.84 -4.91
N HIS A 295 36.07 -15.38 -5.01
CA HIS A 295 37.20 -16.25 -5.30
C HIS A 295 37.47 -17.16 -4.11
N MET A 296 37.40 -18.48 -4.31
CA MET A 296 37.68 -19.46 -3.27
C MET A 296 39.20 -19.62 -3.11
N THR A 297 39.72 -19.27 -1.94
CA THR A 297 41.14 -19.43 -1.58
C THR A 297 41.31 -20.61 -0.62
N ASN A 298 42.55 -21.05 -0.40
CA ASN A 298 42.83 -22.13 0.57
C ASN A 298 42.38 -21.76 1.99
N ILE A 299 42.48 -20.48 2.37
CA ILE A 299 42.04 -19.98 3.68
C ILE A 299 40.52 -20.03 3.77
N LEU A 300 39.79 -19.51 2.77
CA LEU A 300 38.32 -19.60 2.73
C LEU A 300 37.81 -21.03 2.56
N GLY A 301 38.62 -21.95 2.06
CA GLY A 301 38.23 -23.36 1.89
C GLY A 301 38.43 -24.21 3.14
N HIS A 302 39.53 -24.02 3.87
CA HIS A 302 39.99 -25.01 4.85
C HIS A 302 40.22 -24.47 6.27
N ASP A 303 40.32 -23.15 6.45
CA ASP A 303 40.49 -22.59 7.80
C ASP A 303 39.21 -22.74 8.62
N GLN A 304 39.37 -23.12 9.90
CA GLN A 304 38.28 -23.41 10.83
C GLN A 304 37.26 -22.26 10.95
N HIS A 305 37.71 -21.01 10.88
CA HIS A 305 36.85 -19.84 11.04
C HIS A 305 36.49 -19.22 9.69
N TYR A 306 37.45 -19.06 8.78
CA TYR A 306 37.22 -18.34 7.51
C TYR A 306 36.31 -19.09 6.54
N ARG A 307 36.21 -20.43 6.62
CA ARG A 307 35.28 -21.21 5.79
C ARG A 307 33.81 -20.79 5.94
N HIS A 308 33.44 -20.31 7.13
CA HIS A 308 32.08 -19.87 7.40
C HIS A 308 31.73 -18.57 6.67
N LEU A 309 32.73 -17.73 6.33
CA LEU A 309 32.51 -16.52 5.55
C LEU A 309 32.05 -16.86 4.12
N ALA A 310 32.64 -17.87 3.50
CA ALA A 310 32.27 -18.28 2.15
C ALA A 310 30.84 -18.83 2.09
N ILE A 311 30.46 -19.64 3.09
CA ILE A 311 29.10 -20.20 3.21
C ILE A 311 28.07 -19.08 3.37
N LEU A 312 28.31 -18.15 4.30
CA LEU A 312 27.40 -17.01 4.54
C LEU A 312 27.31 -16.09 3.31
N TRP A 313 28.42 -15.86 2.62
CA TRP A 313 28.44 -15.05 1.40
C TRP A 313 27.60 -15.66 0.29
N ASP A 314 27.75 -16.98 0.04
CA ASP A 314 26.98 -17.69 -0.99
C ASP A 314 25.47 -17.71 -0.65
N GLN A 315 25.11 -18.01 0.58
CA GLN A 315 23.71 -17.96 1.02
C GLN A 315 23.09 -16.56 0.86
N LEU A 316 23.81 -15.51 1.26
CA LEU A 316 23.34 -14.14 1.09
C LEU A 316 23.28 -13.72 -0.38
N ALA A 317 24.21 -14.20 -1.21
CA ALA A 317 24.19 -13.98 -2.66
C ALA A 317 22.99 -14.65 -3.31
N LYS A 318 22.59 -15.86 -2.89
CA LYS A 318 21.36 -16.54 -3.36
C LYS A 318 20.10 -15.72 -3.07
N VAL A 319 20.00 -15.16 -1.86
CA VAL A 319 18.88 -14.26 -1.48
C VAL A 319 18.85 -13.01 -2.37
N ALA A 320 20.01 -12.45 -2.71
CA ALA A 320 20.11 -11.28 -3.60
C ALA A 320 19.88 -11.62 -5.08
N GLN A 321 20.29 -12.81 -5.54
CA GLN A 321 20.20 -13.25 -6.93
C GLN A 321 18.76 -13.61 -7.32
N ALA A 322 17.96 -14.14 -6.39
CA ALA A 322 16.52 -14.33 -6.58
C ALA A 322 15.79 -13.01 -6.94
N LYS A 323 16.41 -11.84 -6.70
CA LYS A 323 15.86 -10.52 -6.99
C LYS A 323 16.39 -9.86 -8.28
N ARG A 324 17.26 -10.54 -9.05
CA ARG A 324 17.81 -10.01 -10.31
C ARG A 324 16.88 -10.32 -11.48
N ALA A 325 15.98 -9.39 -11.77
CA ALA A 325 15.21 -9.35 -13.01
C ALA A 325 15.86 -8.38 -14.00
N THR A 326 15.81 -8.71 -15.29
CA THR A 326 16.18 -7.79 -16.38
C THR A 326 15.24 -6.58 -16.42
N PRO A 327 15.61 -5.46 -17.06
CA PRO A 327 14.72 -4.30 -17.17
C PRO A 327 13.36 -4.65 -17.80
N ALA A 328 13.35 -5.44 -18.88
CA ALA A 328 12.11 -5.89 -19.53
C ALA A 328 11.25 -6.79 -18.62
N GLU A 329 11.85 -7.64 -17.78
CA GLU A 329 11.12 -8.43 -16.79
C GLU A 329 10.56 -7.58 -15.67
N ARG A 330 11.34 -6.62 -15.13
CA ARG A 330 10.88 -5.68 -14.10
C ARG A 330 9.73 -4.81 -14.57
N PHE A 331 9.82 -4.31 -15.80
CA PHE A 331 8.76 -3.54 -16.42
C PHE A 331 7.45 -4.35 -16.48
N ARG A 332 7.50 -5.57 -17.02
CA ARG A 332 6.34 -6.48 -17.08
C ARG A 332 5.80 -6.81 -15.69
N GLN A 333 6.69 -7.06 -14.73
CA GLN A 333 6.31 -7.32 -13.34
C GLN A 333 5.57 -6.12 -12.74
N ASN A 334 6.06 -4.91 -12.92
CA ASN A 334 5.43 -3.70 -12.38
C ASN A 334 4.08 -3.40 -13.03
N GLN A 335 3.91 -3.66 -14.33
CA GLN A 335 2.60 -3.57 -15.00
C GLN A 335 1.62 -4.63 -14.48
N SER A 336 2.11 -5.85 -14.26
CA SER A 336 1.32 -6.93 -13.65
C SER A 336 0.88 -6.56 -12.24
N LEU A 337 1.78 -6.04 -11.41
CA LEU A 337 1.49 -5.59 -10.04
C LEU A 337 0.45 -4.46 -10.02
N ALA A 338 0.49 -3.51 -10.96
CA ALA A 338 -0.56 -2.49 -11.07
C ALA A 338 -1.94 -3.11 -11.37
N SER A 339 -1.98 -4.17 -12.18
CA SER A 339 -3.20 -4.92 -12.50
C SER A 339 -3.71 -5.74 -11.30
N VAL A 340 -2.80 -6.41 -10.59
CA VAL A 340 -3.10 -7.14 -9.33
C VAL A 340 -3.67 -6.18 -8.29
N TYR A 341 -3.05 -5.02 -8.10
CA TYR A 341 -3.52 -4.02 -7.14
C TYR A 341 -4.88 -3.44 -7.54
N SER A 342 -5.15 -3.30 -8.84
CA SER A 342 -6.49 -2.95 -9.33
C SER A 342 -7.52 -4.01 -8.95
N ARG A 343 -7.24 -5.31 -9.16
CA ARG A 343 -8.16 -6.39 -8.74
C ARG A 343 -8.35 -6.44 -7.23
N TYR A 344 -7.31 -6.16 -6.45
CA TYR A 344 -7.41 -6.02 -4.99
C TYR A 344 -8.38 -4.88 -4.59
N ALA A 345 -8.32 -3.72 -5.23
CA ALA A 345 -9.29 -2.65 -5.01
C ALA A 345 -10.73 -3.10 -5.34
N GLY A 346 -10.90 -3.87 -6.42
CA GLY A 346 -12.18 -4.49 -6.79
C GLY A 346 -12.73 -5.43 -5.71
N LEU A 347 -11.88 -6.27 -5.11
CA LEU A 347 -12.25 -7.13 -3.98
C LEU A 347 -12.78 -6.30 -2.80
N VAL A 348 -12.07 -5.23 -2.43
CA VAL A 348 -12.49 -4.33 -1.35
C VAL A 348 -13.81 -3.63 -1.69
N MET A 349 -14.00 -3.18 -2.93
CA MET A 349 -15.26 -2.59 -3.40
C MET A 349 -16.43 -3.56 -3.32
N ARG A 350 -16.26 -4.81 -3.74
CA ARG A 350 -17.31 -5.85 -3.63
C ARG A 350 -17.70 -6.11 -2.18
N ARG A 351 -16.72 -6.16 -1.27
CA ARG A 351 -16.97 -6.27 0.17
C ARG A 351 -17.71 -5.05 0.71
N ALA A 352 -17.31 -3.84 0.30
CA ALA A 352 -17.98 -2.59 0.67
C ALA A 352 -19.44 -2.55 0.20
N LEU A 353 -19.73 -3.10 -0.98
CA LEU A 353 -21.06 -3.18 -1.60
C LEU A 353 -21.91 -4.37 -1.12
N LEU A 354 -21.36 -5.26 -0.28
CA LEU A 354 -22.06 -6.46 0.20
C LEU A 354 -23.48 -6.17 0.77
N PRO A 355 -23.72 -5.11 1.57
CA PRO A 355 -25.06 -4.80 2.08
C PRO A 355 -26.11 -4.44 1.00
N TYR A 356 -25.66 -4.10 -0.20
CA TYR A 356 -26.49 -3.59 -1.29
C TYR A 356 -26.66 -4.62 -2.41
N LEU A 357 -25.58 -5.31 -2.79
CA LEU A 357 -25.53 -6.19 -3.94
C LEU A 357 -25.37 -7.67 -3.58
N ASN A 358 -25.31 -8.01 -2.28
CA ASN A 358 -25.13 -9.38 -1.80
C ASN A 358 -23.95 -10.12 -2.45
N GLY A 359 -22.87 -9.39 -2.76
CA GLY A 359 -21.64 -9.97 -3.32
C GLY A 359 -21.60 -10.09 -4.84
N GLN A 360 -22.66 -9.65 -5.53
CA GLN A 360 -22.68 -9.52 -6.98
C GLN A 360 -22.08 -8.18 -7.42
N ASP A 361 -21.69 -8.09 -8.70
CA ASP A 361 -21.23 -6.85 -9.31
C ASP A 361 -22.39 -5.95 -9.75
N GLU A 362 -23.62 -6.47 -9.82
CA GLU A 362 -24.81 -5.71 -10.18
C GLU A 362 -26.02 -6.05 -9.31
N GLY A 363 -26.99 -5.12 -9.24
CA GLY A 363 -28.22 -5.29 -8.48
C GLY A 363 -29.11 -4.07 -8.53
N VAL A 364 -30.29 -4.16 -7.91
CA VAL A 364 -31.25 -3.05 -7.83
C VAL A 364 -31.33 -2.52 -6.41
N TRP A 365 -31.12 -1.21 -6.24
CA TRP A 365 -31.25 -0.53 -4.97
C TRP A 365 -31.89 0.86 -5.15
N ALA A 366 -32.80 1.24 -4.25
CA ALA A 366 -33.56 2.49 -4.34
C ALA A 366 -34.23 2.72 -5.72
N GLY A 367 -34.70 1.65 -6.36
CA GLY A 367 -35.35 1.71 -7.69
C GLY A 367 -34.40 1.93 -8.87
N ARG A 368 -33.08 1.93 -8.65
CA ARG A 368 -32.07 2.09 -9.70
C ARG A 368 -31.23 0.83 -9.85
N HIS A 369 -30.78 0.55 -11.07
CA HIS A 369 -29.81 -0.51 -11.34
C HIS A 369 -28.41 0.02 -11.01
N ILE A 370 -27.72 -0.65 -10.11
CA ILE A 370 -26.36 -0.34 -9.66
C ILE A 370 -25.41 -1.37 -10.24
N LEU A 371 -24.29 -0.92 -10.80
CA LEU A 371 -23.29 -1.78 -11.42
C LEU A 371 -21.88 -1.35 -11.02
N LEU A 372 -21.10 -2.29 -10.50
CA LEU A 372 -19.66 -2.17 -10.32
C LEU A 372 -18.95 -2.72 -11.56
N ARG A 373 -18.21 -1.87 -12.27
CA ARG A 373 -17.51 -2.23 -13.51
C ARG A 373 -16.03 -1.85 -13.45
N GLN A 374 -15.15 -2.76 -13.88
CA GLN A 374 -13.75 -2.44 -14.11
C GLN A 374 -13.56 -1.83 -15.51
N ARG A 375 -12.92 -0.67 -15.59
CA ARG A 375 -12.54 -0.01 -16.85
C ARG A 375 -11.02 0.18 -16.87
N GLY A 376 -10.31 -0.70 -17.58
CA GLY A 376 -8.85 -0.75 -17.51
C GLY A 376 -8.39 -1.10 -16.10
N LEU A 377 -7.67 -0.20 -15.44
CA LEU A 377 -7.25 -0.36 -14.05
C LEU A 377 -8.19 0.31 -13.04
N GLU A 378 -9.18 1.08 -13.49
CA GLU A 378 -10.11 1.83 -12.64
C GLU A 378 -11.37 1.01 -12.34
N TRP A 379 -11.99 1.27 -11.20
CA TRP A 379 -13.28 0.68 -10.83
C TRP A 379 -14.34 1.77 -10.74
N GLN A 380 -15.47 1.56 -11.41
CA GLN A 380 -16.56 2.53 -11.48
C GLN A 380 -17.82 1.92 -10.88
N LEU A 381 -18.45 2.67 -9.97
CA LEU A 381 -19.82 2.41 -9.53
C LEU A 381 -20.75 3.26 -10.39
N LEU A 382 -21.63 2.59 -11.13
CA LEU A 382 -22.51 3.19 -12.11
C LEU A 382 -23.96 3.02 -11.64
N CYS A 383 -24.83 3.96 -12.02
CA CYS A 383 -26.26 3.78 -11.90
C CYS A 383 -27.02 4.06 -13.20
N SER A 384 -28.14 3.37 -13.37
CA SER A 384 -29.06 3.59 -14.49
C SER A 384 -30.50 3.41 -14.04
N SER A 385 -31.42 4.11 -14.70
CA SER A 385 -32.85 3.98 -14.46
C SER A 385 -33.41 2.77 -15.23
N PRO A 386 -34.15 1.85 -14.57
CA PRO A 386 -34.78 0.73 -15.27
C PRO A 386 -35.77 1.22 -16.33
N GLY A 387 -35.66 0.72 -17.57
CA GLY A 387 -36.67 0.94 -18.62
C GLY A 387 -36.58 2.23 -19.43
N LEU A 388 -35.59 3.09 -19.20
CA LEU A 388 -35.28 4.25 -20.04
C LEU A 388 -33.89 4.06 -20.67
N SER A 389 -33.73 4.39 -21.95
CA SER A 389 -32.41 4.48 -22.63
C SER A 389 -31.58 5.67 -22.14
N ALA A 390 -31.57 5.91 -20.82
CA ALA A 390 -30.79 6.95 -20.19
C ALA A 390 -29.32 6.52 -20.10
N PRO A 391 -28.36 7.46 -20.24
CA PRO A 391 -26.95 7.16 -20.07
C PRO A 391 -26.65 6.68 -18.64
N GLU A 392 -25.70 5.76 -18.50
CA GLU A 392 -25.17 5.35 -17.19
C GLU A 392 -24.51 6.57 -16.50
N GLU A 393 -24.94 6.87 -15.28
CA GLU A 393 -24.37 7.93 -14.45
C GLU A 393 -23.26 7.32 -13.57
N VAL A 394 -22.08 7.94 -13.57
CA VAL A 394 -20.94 7.50 -12.73
C VAL A 394 -21.12 8.07 -11.33
N LEU A 395 -21.36 7.20 -10.36
CA LEU A 395 -21.54 7.57 -8.96
C LEU A 395 -20.21 7.68 -8.20
N LEU A 396 -19.25 6.82 -8.55
CA LEU A 396 -17.93 6.77 -7.92
C LEU A 396 -16.92 6.16 -8.88
N THR A 397 -15.71 6.71 -8.93
CA THR A 397 -14.56 6.11 -9.61
C THR A 397 -13.41 5.94 -8.62
N ILE A 398 -12.94 4.70 -8.46
CA ILE A 398 -11.72 4.38 -7.71
C ILE A 398 -10.57 4.20 -8.70
N VAL A 399 -9.46 4.87 -8.42
CA VAL A 399 -8.21 4.83 -9.20
C VAL A 399 -7.12 4.17 -8.36
N PRO A 400 -6.90 2.85 -8.49
CA PRO A 400 -5.85 2.14 -7.79
C PRO A 400 -4.46 2.57 -8.27
N TRP A 401 -3.62 3.01 -7.35
CA TRP A 401 -2.26 3.48 -7.62
C TRP A 401 -1.26 2.84 -6.66
N LEU A 402 -0.59 1.78 -7.15
CA LEU A 402 0.49 1.13 -6.42
C LEU A 402 1.81 1.86 -6.70
N SER A 403 2.33 2.58 -5.70
CA SER A 403 3.59 3.30 -5.81
C SER A 403 4.20 3.54 -4.42
N ASP A 404 5.53 3.58 -4.38
CA ASP A 404 6.34 4.01 -3.23
C ASP A 404 6.92 5.43 -3.45
N ALA A 405 6.53 6.10 -4.54
CA ALA A 405 6.82 7.50 -4.78
C ALA A 405 5.92 8.40 -3.89
N PRO A 406 6.39 9.61 -3.52
CA PRO A 406 5.55 10.59 -2.85
C PRO A 406 4.25 10.84 -3.63
N ALA A 407 3.12 10.95 -2.91
CA ALA A 407 1.86 11.35 -3.51
C ALA A 407 2.01 12.75 -4.13
N PRO A 408 1.75 12.94 -5.43
CA PRO A 408 1.81 14.25 -6.04
C PRO A 408 0.64 15.11 -5.53
N GLU A 409 0.86 16.43 -5.44
CA GLU A 409 -0.20 17.40 -5.17
C GLU A 409 -1.14 17.48 -6.39
N VAL A 410 -2.17 16.65 -6.38
CA VAL A 410 -3.20 16.60 -7.40
C VAL A 410 -4.54 16.41 -6.72
N THR A 411 -5.44 17.36 -6.96
CA THR A 411 -6.85 17.22 -6.63
C THR A 411 -7.58 16.77 -7.91
N PRO A 412 -8.20 15.58 -7.93
CA PRO A 412 -9.06 15.19 -9.04
C PRO A 412 -10.10 16.27 -9.33
N GLN A 413 -10.40 16.52 -10.61
CA GLN A 413 -11.37 17.57 -10.97
C GLN A 413 -12.82 17.15 -10.68
N SER A 414 -13.16 15.88 -10.93
CA SER A 414 -14.48 15.31 -10.58
C SER A 414 -14.51 14.91 -9.13
N LYS A 415 -15.54 15.34 -8.40
CA LYS A 415 -15.81 14.98 -6.99
C LYS A 415 -16.08 13.49 -6.78
N GLU A 416 -16.41 12.72 -7.83
CA GLU A 416 -16.65 11.28 -7.75
C GLU A 416 -15.37 10.44 -7.92
N ARG A 417 -14.22 11.04 -8.26
CA ARG A 417 -12.97 10.29 -8.51
C ARG A 417 -12.09 10.27 -7.27
N PHE A 418 -11.71 9.07 -6.81
CA PHE A 418 -10.85 8.86 -5.63
C PHE A 418 -9.62 8.04 -6.00
N ILE A 419 -8.45 8.47 -5.55
CA ILE A 419 -7.18 7.76 -5.72
C ILE A 419 -7.00 6.81 -4.54
N ALA A 420 -6.87 5.52 -4.82
CA ALA A 420 -6.60 4.49 -3.82
C ALA A 420 -5.13 4.10 -3.84
N TRP A 421 -4.38 4.36 -2.77
CA TRP A 421 -2.95 4.05 -2.70
C TRP A 421 -2.57 3.38 -1.37
N PRO A 422 -1.39 2.74 -1.29
CA PRO A 422 -0.99 1.97 -0.11
C PRO A 422 -0.80 2.74 1.19
N ALA A 423 -0.60 4.07 1.11
CA ALA A 423 -0.24 4.94 2.25
C ALA A 423 0.90 4.37 3.13
N MET A 424 1.88 3.71 2.50
CA MET A 424 3.00 3.09 3.19
C MET A 424 3.83 4.11 4.00
N GLY A 425 4.15 3.75 5.25
CA GLY A 425 4.98 4.57 6.13
C GLY A 425 4.31 5.84 6.64
N GLN A 426 3.01 6.02 6.40
CA GLN A 426 2.22 7.11 6.98
C GLN A 426 1.44 6.59 8.18
N GLU A 427 1.37 7.38 9.25
CA GLU A 427 0.38 7.14 10.31
C GLU A 427 -1.00 7.52 9.74
N ILE A 428 -1.74 6.49 9.38
CA ILE A 428 -3.10 6.64 8.86
C ILE A 428 -4.02 6.62 10.08
N ASP A 429 -4.58 7.78 10.44
CA ASP A 429 -5.76 7.77 11.30
C ASP A 429 -6.85 6.95 10.59
N ALA A 430 -7.60 6.12 11.32
CA ALA A 430 -8.65 5.32 10.70
C ALA A 430 -9.61 6.19 9.87
N ALA A 431 -9.88 7.43 10.31
CA ALA A 431 -10.74 8.40 9.63
C ALA A 431 -10.07 9.14 8.44
N TYR A 432 -8.78 8.90 8.18
CA TYR A 432 -8.00 9.65 7.20
C TYR A 432 -8.45 9.38 5.76
N CYS A 433 -9.04 10.42 5.15
CA CYS A 433 -9.32 10.54 3.72
C CYS A 433 -9.10 12.02 3.32
N PRO A 434 -7.87 12.45 3.00
CA PRO A 434 -7.64 13.77 2.39
C PRO A 434 -8.45 13.90 1.08
N GLU A 435 -8.64 15.13 0.58
CA GLU A 435 -9.52 15.45 -0.55
C GLU A 435 -9.34 14.48 -1.74
N GLN A 436 -10.18 13.44 -1.78
CA GLN A 436 -10.25 12.40 -2.82
C GLN A 436 -9.11 11.39 -2.86
N TRP A 437 -8.47 11.23 -1.73
CA TRP A 437 -7.40 10.30 -1.51
C TRP A 437 -7.87 9.31 -0.41
N ILE A 438 -8.04 8.03 -0.76
CA ILE A 438 -8.36 6.92 0.15
C ILE A 438 -7.20 5.90 0.33
N PRO A 439 -6.74 5.59 1.55
CA PRO A 439 -5.73 4.56 1.78
C PRO A 439 -6.29 3.14 1.54
N LEU A 440 -5.49 2.28 0.91
CA LEU A 440 -5.82 0.91 0.55
C LEU A 440 -4.62 -0.02 0.78
N SER A 441 -4.62 -0.75 1.90
CA SER A 441 -3.58 -1.73 2.23
C SER A 441 -4.17 -2.96 2.93
N PRO A 442 -3.68 -4.19 2.64
CA PRO A 442 -4.03 -5.39 3.40
C PRO A 442 -3.65 -5.36 4.89
N THR A 443 -2.77 -4.43 5.28
CA THR A 443 -2.38 -4.22 6.70
C THR A 443 -3.36 -3.31 7.45
N ASP A 444 -4.26 -2.62 6.74
CA ASP A 444 -5.21 -1.70 7.36
C ASP A 444 -6.52 -2.42 7.68
N MET A 445 -6.75 -2.66 8.97
CA MET A 445 -7.96 -3.30 9.50
C MET A 445 -9.25 -2.53 9.16
N TYR A 446 -9.17 -1.22 8.92
CA TYR A 446 -10.32 -0.38 8.57
C TYR A 446 -10.53 -0.23 7.06
N CYS A 447 -9.73 -0.89 6.21
CA CYS A 447 -9.79 -0.68 4.76
C CYS A 447 -11.21 -0.87 4.18
N THR A 448 -11.88 -1.97 4.51
CA THR A 448 -13.24 -2.27 4.01
C THR A 448 -14.27 -1.29 4.56
N GLU A 449 -14.11 -0.85 5.81
CA GLU A 449 -15.00 0.13 6.45
C GLU A 449 -14.88 1.51 5.80
N ARG A 450 -13.67 1.92 5.37
CA ARG A 450 -13.45 3.22 4.74
C ARG A 450 -14.04 3.28 3.34
N PHE A 451 -13.82 2.23 2.54
CA PHE A 451 -14.47 2.09 1.24
C PHE A 451 -15.99 1.92 1.39
N GLY A 452 -16.41 1.21 2.44
CA GLY A 452 -17.81 1.09 2.82
C GLY A 452 -18.49 2.43 3.10
N LEU A 453 -17.83 3.29 3.88
CA LEU A 453 -18.31 4.64 4.16
C LEU A 453 -18.46 5.47 2.87
N LEU A 454 -17.51 5.37 1.95
CA LEU A 454 -17.58 6.06 0.66
C LEU A 454 -18.76 5.58 -0.18
N VAL A 455 -18.98 4.26 -0.24
CA VAL A 455 -20.13 3.64 -0.91
C VAL A 455 -21.45 4.08 -0.25
N ASP A 456 -21.55 4.03 1.09
CA ASP A 456 -22.73 4.43 1.83
C ASP A 456 -23.09 5.89 1.54
N GLN A 457 -22.11 6.78 1.57
CA GLN A 457 -22.32 8.18 1.27
C GLN A 457 -22.82 8.41 -0.15
N VAL A 458 -22.24 7.74 -1.13
CA VAL A 458 -22.60 7.89 -2.55
C VAL A 458 -24.00 7.34 -2.83
N LEU A 459 -24.32 6.14 -2.34
CA LEU A 459 -25.65 5.55 -2.51
C LEU A 459 -26.72 6.31 -1.73
N CYS A 460 -26.44 6.73 -0.49
CA CYS A 460 -27.35 7.62 0.23
C CYS A 460 -27.58 8.92 -0.52
N ARG A 461 -26.54 9.55 -1.11
CA ARG A 461 -26.73 10.76 -1.92
C ARG A 461 -27.68 10.54 -3.10
N MET A 462 -27.52 9.43 -3.80
CA MET A 462 -28.38 9.06 -4.92
C MET A 462 -29.85 8.98 -4.51
N ALA A 463 -30.17 8.35 -3.37
CA ALA A 463 -31.55 8.25 -2.87
C ALA A 463 -32.09 9.58 -2.32
N LEU A 464 -31.23 10.36 -1.65
CA LEU A 464 -31.60 11.64 -1.03
C LEU A 464 -31.83 12.77 -2.04
N ILE A 465 -31.17 12.75 -3.21
CA ILE A 465 -31.38 13.74 -4.27
C ILE A 465 -32.85 13.78 -4.72
N THR A 466 -33.49 12.61 -4.80
CA THR A 466 -34.90 12.48 -5.19
C THR A 466 -35.88 12.68 -4.02
N TYR A 467 -35.40 12.66 -2.77
CA TYR A 467 -36.26 12.80 -1.60
C TYR A 467 -36.93 14.18 -1.57
N ALA A 468 -38.25 14.19 -1.39
CA ALA A 468 -39.10 15.38 -1.35
C ALA A 468 -38.91 16.34 -2.56
N GLN A 469 -38.44 15.82 -3.71
CA GLN A 469 -38.44 16.57 -4.96
C GLN A 469 -39.85 16.64 -5.55
N PRO A 470 -40.35 17.82 -5.94
CA PRO A 470 -41.66 17.95 -6.56
C PRO A 470 -41.72 17.28 -7.93
N LEU A 471 -42.69 16.37 -8.11
CA LEU A 471 -43.07 15.88 -9.42
C LEU A 471 -43.96 16.93 -10.08
N GLN A 472 -43.47 17.53 -11.15
CA GLN A 472 -44.16 18.60 -11.86
C GLN A 472 -45.06 18.06 -12.99
N LYS A 473 -45.98 18.93 -13.44
CA LYS A 473 -46.89 18.67 -14.57
C LYS A 473 -47.83 17.48 -14.30
N ILE A 474 -48.29 17.35 -13.05
CA ILE A 474 -49.22 16.30 -12.67
C ILE A 474 -50.65 16.71 -13.04
N PRO A 475 -51.43 15.86 -13.74
CA PRO A 475 -52.81 16.19 -14.10
C PRO A 475 -53.70 16.45 -12.88
N GLN A 476 -54.56 17.47 -12.94
CA GLN A 476 -55.43 17.86 -11.80
C GLN A 476 -56.29 16.71 -11.25
N LYS A 477 -56.83 15.84 -12.11
CA LYS A 477 -57.60 14.67 -11.67
C LYS A 477 -56.78 13.73 -10.79
N VAL A 478 -55.50 13.55 -11.11
CA VAL A 478 -54.58 12.72 -10.33
C VAL A 478 -54.21 13.43 -9.02
N LEU A 479 -54.06 14.76 -9.04
CA LEU A 479 -53.82 15.55 -7.83
C LEU A 479 -54.97 15.44 -6.82
N GLU A 480 -56.23 15.49 -7.28
CA GLU A 480 -57.39 15.29 -6.40
C GLU A 480 -57.41 13.89 -5.77
N GLN A 481 -57.04 12.86 -6.53
CA GLN A 481 -56.89 11.50 -6.01
C GLN A 481 -55.74 11.42 -4.99
N ALA A 482 -54.61 12.05 -5.27
CA ALA A 482 -53.42 12.02 -4.43
C ALA A 482 -53.61 12.73 -3.08
N LYS A 483 -54.51 13.72 -2.98
CA LYS A 483 -54.85 14.39 -1.70
C LYS A 483 -55.36 13.41 -0.62
N GLN A 484 -55.91 12.27 -1.03
CA GLN A 484 -56.44 11.24 -0.13
C GLN A 484 -55.37 10.20 0.28
N VAL A 485 -54.17 10.27 -0.30
CA VAL A 485 -53.09 9.31 -0.06
C VAL A 485 -52.17 9.85 1.03
N ALA A 486 -52.00 9.09 2.12
CA ALA A 486 -51.04 9.41 3.16
C ALA A 486 -49.61 9.37 2.62
N GLY A 487 -48.75 10.28 3.09
CA GLY A 487 -47.34 10.37 2.66
C GLY A 487 -47.13 11.17 1.36
N VAL A 488 -48.14 11.91 0.90
CA VAL A 488 -48.06 12.81 -0.26
C VAL A 488 -48.45 14.24 0.13
N GLN A 489 -47.73 15.23 -0.39
CA GLN A 489 -48.14 16.64 -0.39
C GLN A 489 -48.46 17.08 -1.82
N VAL A 490 -49.55 17.82 -1.97
CA VAL A 490 -50.08 18.23 -3.28
C VAL A 490 -50.14 19.75 -3.33
N ASN A 491 -49.51 20.34 -4.35
CA ASN A 491 -49.69 21.74 -4.70
C ASN A 491 -50.54 21.83 -5.97
N SER A 492 -51.84 22.08 -5.80
CA SER A 492 -52.79 22.17 -6.91
C SER A 492 -52.56 23.40 -7.80
N GLU A 493 -51.96 24.47 -7.28
CA GLU A 493 -51.69 25.70 -8.05
C GLU A 493 -50.51 25.52 -9.00
N GLN A 494 -49.48 24.79 -8.56
CA GLN A 494 -48.27 24.53 -9.34
C GLN A 494 -48.32 23.20 -10.12
N ASN A 495 -49.39 22.42 -9.97
CA ASN A 495 -49.53 21.07 -10.51
C ASN A 495 -48.40 20.13 -10.06
N GLU A 496 -48.08 20.18 -8.77
CA GLU A 496 -46.97 19.43 -8.18
C GLU A 496 -47.46 18.39 -7.18
N LEU A 497 -46.74 17.27 -7.16
CA LEU A 497 -46.92 16.18 -6.19
C LEU A 497 -45.57 15.84 -5.56
N ILE A 498 -45.50 15.91 -4.23
CA ILE A 498 -44.30 15.59 -3.46
C ILE A 498 -44.57 14.32 -2.66
N VAL A 499 -43.73 13.30 -2.84
CA VAL A 499 -43.77 12.09 -2.01
C VAL A 499 -42.89 12.34 -0.78
N THR A 500 -43.49 12.33 0.39
CA THR A 500 -42.80 12.64 1.65
C THR A 500 -42.51 11.39 2.49
N GLU A 501 -43.32 10.34 2.35
CA GLU A 501 -43.21 9.07 3.08
C GLU A 501 -43.51 7.88 2.15
N ALA A 502 -43.18 6.66 2.59
CA ALA A 502 -43.41 5.46 1.78
C ALA A 502 -44.91 5.24 1.58
N LEU A 503 -45.32 5.13 0.32
CA LEU A 503 -46.69 4.88 -0.07
C LEU A 503 -46.98 3.38 -0.03
N ALA A 504 -48.20 3.01 0.38
CA ALA A 504 -48.67 1.63 0.32
C ALA A 504 -48.69 1.13 -1.13
N GLY A 505 -48.39 -0.15 -1.36
CA GLY A 505 -48.27 -0.73 -2.71
C GLY A 505 -49.52 -0.53 -3.56
N GLU A 506 -50.71 -0.64 -2.97
CA GLU A 506 -51.99 -0.38 -3.64
C GLU A 506 -52.13 1.09 -4.06
N ALA A 507 -51.73 2.03 -3.19
CA ALA A 507 -51.79 3.47 -3.48
C ALA A 507 -50.82 3.88 -4.60
N VAL A 508 -49.60 3.33 -4.61
CA VAL A 508 -48.63 3.56 -5.69
C VAL A 508 -49.19 3.05 -7.02
N THR A 509 -49.76 1.84 -7.01
CA THR A 509 -50.31 1.20 -8.20
C THR A 509 -51.48 2.02 -8.75
N ALA A 510 -52.41 2.45 -7.90
CA ALA A 510 -53.55 3.26 -8.30
C ALA A 510 -53.14 4.62 -8.89
N LEU A 511 -52.18 5.33 -8.26
CA LEU A 511 -51.68 6.60 -8.78
C LEU A 511 -50.90 6.42 -10.09
N LYS A 512 -50.11 5.34 -10.20
CA LYS A 512 -49.38 4.99 -11.43
C LYS A 512 -50.34 4.75 -12.60
N GLU A 513 -51.38 3.94 -12.40
CA GLU A 513 -52.40 3.68 -13.41
C GLU A 513 -53.14 4.96 -13.81
N ALA A 514 -53.49 5.83 -12.85
CA ALA A 514 -54.14 7.11 -13.14
C ALA A 514 -53.24 8.07 -13.95
N LEU A 515 -51.94 8.10 -13.68
CA LEU A 515 -50.96 8.87 -14.44
C LEU A 515 -50.79 8.31 -15.87
N VAL A 516 -50.70 6.99 -16.01
CA VAL A 516 -50.59 6.33 -17.33
C VAL A 516 -51.87 6.57 -18.15
N ALA A 517 -53.05 6.44 -17.55
CA ALA A 517 -54.33 6.73 -18.20
C ALA A 517 -54.47 8.21 -18.63
N SER A 518 -53.72 9.11 -17.98
CA SER A 518 -53.66 10.53 -18.31
C SER A 518 -52.49 10.88 -19.26
N ASN A 519 -51.87 9.90 -19.90
CA ASN A 519 -50.69 10.05 -20.78
C ASN A 519 -49.46 10.68 -20.09
N SER A 520 -49.31 10.49 -18.77
CA SER A 520 -48.18 11.00 -17.96
C SER A 520 -47.25 9.86 -17.53
N THR A 521 -46.82 9.01 -18.47
CA THR A 521 -46.00 7.81 -18.19
C THR A 521 -44.65 8.15 -17.53
N ALA A 522 -44.04 9.28 -17.89
CA ALA A 522 -42.79 9.72 -17.26
C ALA A 522 -42.98 10.05 -15.77
N GLN A 523 -44.07 10.73 -15.42
CA GLN A 523 -44.43 11.04 -14.04
C GLN A 523 -44.80 9.78 -13.25
N ALA A 524 -45.45 8.80 -13.90
CA ALA A 524 -45.72 7.50 -13.31
C ALA A 524 -44.42 6.76 -12.92
N SER A 525 -43.44 6.72 -13.82
CA SER A 525 -42.11 6.15 -13.51
C SER A 525 -41.37 6.95 -12.43
N ALA A 526 -41.47 8.27 -12.44
CA ALA A 526 -40.85 9.13 -11.42
C ALA A 526 -41.48 8.94 -10.04
N LEU A 527 -42.81 8.79 -9.95
CA LEU A 527 -43.53 8.46 -8.71
C LEU A 527 -43.05 7.13 -8.12
N GLU A 528 -42.94 6.10 -8.96
CA GLU A 528 -42.44 4.79 -8.55
C GLU A 528 -40.99 4.88 -8.06
N GLY A 529 -40.13 5.59 -8.79
CA GLY A 529 -38.75 5.84 -8.39
C GLY A 529 -38.62 6.57 -7.06
N HIS A 530 -39.40 7.65 -6.85
CA HIS A 530 -39.41 8.40 -5.59
C HIS A 530 -39.85 7.51 -4.42
N ASN A 531 -40.89 6.69 -4.62
CA ASN A 531 -41.34 5.77 -3.59
C ASN A 531 -40.30 4.68 -3.27
N GLN A 532 -39.64 4.11 -4.29
CA GLN A 532 -38.57 3.12 -4.09
C GLN A 532 -37.36 3.70 -3.36
N ALA A 533 -37.01 4.96 -3.63
CA ALA A 533 -35.98 5.67 -2.88
C ALA A 533 -36.35 5.83 -1.40
N ILE A 534 -37.60 6.19 -1.10
CA ILE A 534 -38.08 6.29 0.29
C ILE A 534 -38.11 4.93 0.97
N LEU A 535 -38.58 3.87 0.31
CA LEU A 535 -38.55 2.50 0.84
C LEU A 535 -37.13 2.03 1.18
N ALA A 536 -36.14 2.37 0.34
CA ALA A 536 -34.74 2.11 0.65
C ALA A 536 -34.25 2.92 1.87
N LEU A 537 -34.68 4.18 2.00
CA LEU A 537 -34.43 5.00 3.18
C LEU A 537 -35.17 4.49 4.42
N GLU A 538 -36.28 3.76 4.31
CA GLU A 538 -36.96 3.13 5.46
C GLU A 538 -36.28 1.84 5.94
N LYS A 539 -35.28 1.33 5.22
CA LYS A 539 -34.45 0.20 5.66
C LYS A 539 -33.25 0.74 6.44
N CYS A 540 -33.00 0.17 7.62
CA CYS A 540 -31.84 0.51 8.43
C CYS A 540 -30.56 -0.07 7.77
N PRO A 541 -29.56 0.76 7.41
CA PRO A 541 -28.35 0.27 6.73
C PRO A 541 -27.43 -0.54 7.66
N VAL A 542 -27.62 -0.47 8.98
CA VAL A 542 -26.77 -1.14 9.98
C VAL A 542 -27.27 -2.55 10.30
N CYS A 543 -28.56 -2.73 10.54
CA CYS A 543 -29.13 -4.03 10.91
C CYS A 543 -30.09 -4.62 9.86
N SER A 544 -30.31 -3.94 8.73
CA SER A 544 -31.31 -4.30 7.71
C SER A 544 -32.77 -4.33 8.17
N GLY A 545 -33.07 -3.96 9.43
CA GLY A 545 -34.42 -3.87 9.97
C GLY A 545 -35.19 -2.64 9.49
N ARG A 546 -36.46 -2.52 9.91
CA ARG A 546 -37.31 -1.38 9.58
C ARG A 546 -36.92 -0.13 10.39
N ALA A 547 -36.89 1.00 9.72
CA ALA A 547 -36.63 2.32 10.27
C ALA A 547 -37.64 3.32 9.68
N PRO A 548 -38.85 3.43 10.24
CA PRO A 548 -39.92 4.26 9.69
C PRO A 548 -39.45 5.70 9.46
N LEU A 549 -39.73 6.22 8.27
CA LEU A 549 -39.37 7.58 7.90
C LEU A 549 -40.56 8.50 8.15
N VAL A 550 -40.35 9.53 8.97
CA VAL A 550 -41.36 10.54 9.28
C VAL A 550 -40.92 11.87 8.68
N PHE A 551 -41.78 12.47 7.87
CA PHE A 551 -41.51 13.77 7.26
C PHE A 551 -41.32 14.87 8.31
N GLN A 552 -40.40 15.80 8.03
CA GLN A 552 -40.14 16.99 8.85
C GLN A 552 -40.14 18.23 7.96
N SER A 553 -41.01 19.19 8.27
CA SER A 553 -41.07 20.46 7.54
C SER A 553 -39.75 21.24 7.67
N PRO A 554 -39.25 21.93 6.62
CA PRO A 554 -39.88 22.12 5.30
C PRO A 554 -39.64 21.00 4.28
N LEU A 555 -38.48 20.33 4.27
CA LEU A 555 -38.10 19.29 3.28
C LEU A 555 -37.12 18.26 3.87
N GLY A 556 -37.34 17.89 5.13
CA GLY A 556 -36.50 16.97 5.90
C GLY A 556 -37.23 15.70 6.31
N PHE A 557 -36.52 14.83 7.01
CA PHE A 557 -37.12 13.67 7.66
C PHE A 557 -36.34 13.22 8.88
N LYS A 558 -37.01 12.42 9.71
CA LYS A 558 -36.40 11.63 10.78
C LYS A 558 -36.71 10.16 10.53
N ALA A 559 -35.68 9.31 10.54
CA ALA A 559 -35.83 7.86 10.42
C ALA A 559 -35.07 7.16 11.54
N ASN A 560 -35.80 6.60 12.51
CA ASN A 560 -35.22 5.85 13.62
C ASN A 560 -35.39 4.36 13.38
N CYS A 561 -34.31 3.60 13.54
CA CYS A 561 -34.44 2.14 13.61
C CYS A 561 -35.37 1.73 14.76
N LEU A 562 -36.16 0.67 14.57
CA LEU A 562 -37.01 0.12 15.63
C LEU A 562 -36.18 -0.42 16.81
N ASP A 563 -34.97 -0.91 16.54
CA ASP A 563 -33.97 -1.12 17.59
C ASP A 563 -33.38 0.22 18.01
N LYS A 564 -33.74 0.66 19.23
CA LYS A 564 -33.35 1.95 19.81
C LYS A 564 -31.84 2.10 20.01
N LYS A 565 -31.08 1.00 20.03
CA LYS A 565 -29.60 1.00 20.14
C LYS A 565 -28.91 0.98 18.76
N CYS A 566 -29.66 1.19 17.69
CA CYS A 566 -29.18 1.14 16.31
C CYS A 566 -29.23 2.54 15.67
N ALA A 567 -29.08 2.61 14.35
CA ALA A 567 -28.93 3.87 13.64
C ALA A 567 -30.15 4.78 13.73
N THR A 568 -29.86 6.06 13.93
CA THR A 568 -30.81 7.16 13.78
C THR A 568 -30.36 8.04 12.62
N ARG A 569 -31.31 8.47 11.79
CA ARG A 569 -31.03 9.28 10.60
C ARG A 569 -31.90 10.53 10.54
N TYR A 570 -31.28 11.63 10.15
CA TYR A 570 -31.93 12.92 9.99
C TYR A 570 -31.53 13.55 8.65
N LEU A 571 -32.51 14.07 7.92
CA LEU A 571 -32.28 15.02 6.85
C LEU A 571 -32.86 16.36 7.28
N ARG A 572 -32.05 17.41 7.24
CA ARG A 572 -32.45 18.78 7.60
C ARG A 572 -31.99 19.79 6.57
N LEU A 573 -32.72 20.90 6.48
CA LEU A 573 -32.36 22.04 5.65
C LEU A 573 -31.59 23.05 6.50
N GLU A 574 -30.36 23.37 6.10
CA GLU A 574 -29.53 24.43 6.69
C GLU A 574 -29.32 25.57 5.68
N GLN A 575 -28.77 26.71 6.12
CA GLN A 575 -28.54 27.89 5.26
C GLN A 575 -27.67 27.59 4.02
N THR A 576 -26.82 26.57 4.10
CA THR A 576 -25.87 26.18 3.05
C THR A 576 -26.33 24.99 2.19
N GLY A 577 -27.54 24.46 2.44
CA GLY A 577 -28.11 23.32 1.72
C GLY A 577 -28.67 22.24 2.64
N ARG A 578 -28.98 21.06 2.07
CA ARG A 578 -29.46 19.91 2.85
C ARG A 578 -28.28 19.20 3.53
N VAL A 579 -28.47 18.82 4.78
CA VAL A 579 -27.52 18.03 5.58
C VAL A 579 -28.20 16.74 6.02
N PHE A 580 -27.56 15.62 5.68
CA PHE A 580 -27.95 14.30 6.13
C PHE A 580 -26.98 13.81 7.20
N GLU A 581 -27.52 13.27 8.29
CA GLU A 581 -26.75 12.75 9.41
C GLU A 581 -27.27 11.35 9.76
N GLN A 582 -26.36 10.38 9.81
CA GLN A 582 -26.58 9.06 10.38
C GLN A 582 -25.72 8.91 11.63
N SER A 583 -26.33 8.54 12.76
CA SER A 583 -25.63 8.39 14.03
C SER A 583 -26.01 7.09 14.73
N ILE A 584 -25.09 6.58 15.56
CA ILE A 584 -25.33 5.50 16.51
C ILE A 584 -25.48 6.16 17.89
N PRO A 585 -26.48 5.77 18.72
CA PRO A 585 -26.61 6.26 20.08
C PRO A 585 -25.32 6.07 20.87
N GLU A 586 -24.93 7.07 21.66
CA GLU A 586 -23.84 7.00 22.64
C GLU A 586 -22.42 6.82 22.06
N SER A 587 -22.25 6.75 20.73
CA SER A 587 -20.94 6.54 20.08
C SER A 587 -20.74 7.46 18.88
N THR A 588 -19.56 8.07 18.78
CA THR A 588 -19.21 8.96 17.67
C THR A 588 -17.78 8.68 17.19
N GLY A 589 -17.51 8.96 15.92
CA GLY A 589 -16.18 8.82 15.31
C GLY A 589 -15.97 7.51 14.56
N PHE A 590 -15.30 7.61 13.41
CA PHE A 590 -15.09 6.48 12.50
C PHE A 590 -14.26 5.34 13.14
N THR A 591 -13.31 5.65 14.02
CA THR A 591 -12.53 4.63 14.75
C THR A 591 -13.39 3.75 15.66
N VAL A 592 -14.51 4.29 16.16
CA VAL A 592 -15.41 3.63 17.11
C VAL A 592 -16.55 2.91 16.43
N VAL A 593 -17.18 3.51 15.41
CA VAL A 593 -18.38 2.96 14.75
C VAL A 593 -18.19 2.60 13.26
N GLY A 594 -17.02 2.87 12.68
CA GLY A 594 -16.74 2.62 11.26
C GLY A 594 -17.69 3.37 10.34
N ARG A 595 -18.16 2.69 9.28
CA ARG A 595 -19.11 3.25 8.30
C ARG A 595 -20.53 3.52 8.83
N ARG A 596 -20.82 3.15 10.09
CA ARG A 596 -22.20 3.14 10.64
C ARG A 596 -22.69 4.51 11.08
N ALA A 597 -21.81 5.51 11.24
CA ALA A 597 -22.18 6.90 11.48
C ALA A 597 -21.40 7.83 10.55
N PHE A 598 -22.10 8.77 9.94
CA PHE A 598 -21.50 9.76 9.04
C PHE A 598 -22.45 10.92 8.76
N THR A 599 -21.89 11.98 8.19
CA THR A 599 -22.65 13.16 7.74
C THR A 599 -22.35 13.42 6.27
N ILE A 600 -23.39 13.77 5.52
CA ILE A 600 -23.28 14.29 4.15
C ILE A 600 -23.71 15.76 4.20
N ARG A 601 -22.82 16.66 3.76
CA ARG A 601 -23.09 18.10 3.66
C ARG A 601 -23.22 18.50 2.19
N GLN A 602 -24.00 19.57 1.95
CA GLN A 602 -24.18 20.21 0.64
C GLN A 602 -24.63 19.24 -0.45
N MET A 603 -25.85 18.74 -0.33
CA MET A 603 -26.50 18.09 -1.47
C MET A 603 -26.98 19.19 -2.43
N ALA A 604 -26.27 19.38 -3.55
CA ALA A 604 -26.72 20.31 -4.59
C ALA A 604 -28.03 19.79 -5.19
N GLY A 605 -29.07 20.63 -5.16
CA GLY A 605 -30.42 20.27 -5.59
C GLY A 605 -31.48 21.04 -4.80
N ALA A 606 -31.58 22.34 -5.07
CA ALA A 606 -32.86 23.04 -5.03
C ALA A 606 -33.20 23.37 -6.49
#